data_AF-F8D688-F1
#
_entry.id   AF-F8D688-F1
#
_cell.length_a   1.000
_cell.length_b   1.000
_cell.length_c   1.000
_cell.angle_alpha   90.00
_cell.angle_beta   90.00
_cell.angle_gamma   90.00
#
_symmetry.space_group_name_H-M   'P 1'
#
loop_
_entity.id
_entity.type
_entity.pdbx_description
1 polymer ?
#
loop_
_entity_poly.entity_id
_entity_poly.type
_entity_poly.pdbx_seq_one_letter_code
_entity_poly.pdbx_strand_id
1 'polypeptide(L)'
;MKFRDERSRSSTLLPVNHSTEQTIPSDRTVRLLDTTLRDGEQAPGVSLSPDEKVEIARSLERAGVAVIEAGSACTGAGERQAISRVTDLDLDARVTSFCRGLEHDIDLALECDVDGVHIVVPASDRHVEEKVGTSREDNLEATAELVEYATDHDLWVEVIGEDGSRADLDYLEELMETALDAGADRTCFADTVGHTGPERTAEAVSRLAELGPVSAHTHDDLGLGVTNAIAAVASGADLVHCTVNGLGERAGNVALEEVAIALSHVYDVETLELEQLYDLAQVVSRATGVQLPPNKAVIGENAFTHESGIHTDGTLKDDKMYEPYAPETVGRERRLALGKHTGRAGVKATLDEHDVEATDNEIAEIATRVTELGDRGRRVTDADLLAIAEDVTGDDRERVVELLDLNATSGGSVPTASIRLEVEGEERVASGTGSGPVDAAVSAVREALGSMADAELESYHVDAVTGGTDAVVTVEVTMARDDRSVTVARSEADITRASVEAMVDALDRLLATDRQPLTPADD
;
A
#
# COMPACT_ATOMS: atom_id res chain seq x y z
N MET A 1 -26.51 -31.09 23.27
CA MET A 1 -25.80 -30.20 24.22
C MET A 1 -24.41 -30.03 23.64
N LYS A 2 -24.22 -28.94 22.87
CA LYS A 2 -23.00 -28.68 22.09
C LYS A 2 -21.97 -28.04 23.02
N PHE A 3 -20.78 -28.63 23.11
CA PHE A 3 -19.58 -27.92 23.53
C PHE A 3 -19.14 -27.06 22.33
N ARG A 4 -19.12 -25.73 22.52
CA ARG A 4 -18.46 -24.79 21.62
C ARG A 4 -17.10 -24.48 22.24
N ASP A 5 -16.08 -24.76 21.46
CA ASP A 5 -14.67 -24.52 21.72
C ASP A 5 -14.42 -23.01 21.51
N GLU A 6 -14.21 -22.28 22.60
CA GLU A 6 -13.76 -20.88 22.57
C GLU A 6 -12.24 -20.86 22.36
N ARG A 7 -11.82 -20.82 21.10
CA ARG A 7 -10.48 -20.31 20.76
C ARG A 7 -10.54 -18.79 20.78
N SER A 8 -10.18 -18.25 21.93
CA SER A 8 -9.74 -16.86 22.11
C SER A 8 -8.66 -16.56 21.07
N ARG A 9 -8.94 -15.59 20.17
CA ARG A 9 -7.92 -14.94 19.33
C ARG A 9 -6.96 -14.23 20.30
N SER A 10 -5.82 -14.85 20.57
CA SER A 10 -4.73 -14.22 21.33
C SER A 10 -4.11 -13.14 20.45
N SER A 11 -4.09 -11.89 20.91
CA SER A 11 -3.52 -10.78 20.17
C SER A 11 -2.05 -11.04 19.84
N THR A 12 -1.69 -10.80 18.57
CA THR A 12 -0.37 -11.05 17.98
C THR A 12 0.63 -9.93 18.31
N LEU A 13 0.20 -8.90 19.06
CA LEU A 13 0.99 -7.69 19.34
C LEU A 13 1.99 -7.94 20.49
N LEU A 14 3.20 -7.41 20.34
CA LEU A 14 4.18 -7.35 21.43
C LEU A 14 3.67 -6.43 22.54
N PRO A 15 3.49 -6.88 23.79
CA PRO A 15 3.07 -5.99 24.86
C PRO A 15 4.21 -5.03 25.19
N VAL A 16 4.07 -3.77 24.78
CA VAL A 16 4.91 -2.69 25.29
C VAL A 16 4.44 -2.41 26.72
N ASN A 17 5.31 -2.65 27.69
CA ASN A 17 5.00 -2.52 29.11
C ASN A 17 4.95 -1.02 29.49
N HIS A 18 3.90 -0.32 29.04
CA HIS A 18 3.61 1.05 29.43
C HIS A 18 3.20 1.08 30.92
N SER A 19 3.63 2.12 31.66
CA SER A 19 3.24 2.29 33.06
C SER A 19 1.72 2.35 33.21
N THR A 20 1.21 2.08 34.43
CA THR A 20 -0.20 1.88 34.79
C THR A 20 -1.20 3.02 34.49
N GLU A 21 -0.79 4.08 33.80
CA GLU A 21 -1.68 5.11 33.24
C GLU A 21 -1.25 5.34 31.79
N GLN A 22 -1.80 4.58 30.85
CA GLN A 22 -1.69 4.91 29.43
C GLN A 22 -2.36 6.27 29.21
N THR A 23 -1.74 7.14 28.42
CA THR A 23 -2.29 8.47 28.10
C THR A 23 -3.55 8.38 27.25
N ILE A 24 -3.72 7.29 26.51
CA ILE A 24 -4.95 6.95 25.78
C ILE A 24 -5.46 5.63 26.38
N PRO A 25 -6.63 5.62 27.02
CA PRO A 25 -7.26 4.38 27.51
C PRO A 25 -7.64 3.45 26.36
N SER A 26 -7.48 2.14 26.53
CA SER A 26 -7.83 1.14 25.51
C SER A 26 -9.33 1.02 25.24
N ASP A 27 -10.19 1.48 26.17
CA ASP A 27 -11.64 1.55 25.97
C ASP A 27 -12.10 2.83 25.26
N ARG A 28 -11.16 3.70 24.86
CA ARG A 28 -11.48 4.93 24.14
C ARG A 28 -11.87 4.62 22.69
N THR A 29 -13.03 5.11 22.27
CA THR A 29 -13.44 5.06 20.87
C THR A 29 -12.74 6.17 20.09
N VAL A 30 -11.93 5.77 19.11
CA VAL A 30 -11.28 6.69 18.16
C VAL A 30 -11.66 6.26 16.76
N ARG A 31 -11.98 7.23 15.91
CA ARG A 31 -12.34 7.02 14.50
C ARG A 31 -11.32 7.70 13.61
N LEU A 32 -11.18 7.21 12.38
CA LEU A 32 -10.39 7.88 11.36
C LEU A 32 -11.31 8.40 10.25
N LEU A 33 -11.00 9.61 9.81
CA LEU A 33 -11.58 10.25 8.63
C LEU A 33 -10.52 10.25 7.53
N ASP A 34 -10.86 9.72 6.37
CA ASP A 34 -10.00 9.80 5.20
C ASP A 34 -10.32 11.05 4.37
N THR A 35 -9.29 11.83 4.04
CA THR A 35 -9.35 12.95 3.09
C THR A 35 -8.41 12.72 1.89
N THR A 36 -8.15 11.47 1.53
CA THR A 36 -7.32 11.14 0.35
C THR A 36 -7.99 11.65 -0.94
N LEU A 37 -9.31 11.54 -1.03
CA LEU A 37 -10.10 11.94 -2.20
C LEU A 37 -10.30 13.47 -2.35
N ARG A 38 -9.93 14.25 -1.33
CA ARG A 38 -9.99 15.72 -1.36
C ARG A 38 -8.62 16.32 -1.16
N ASP A 39 -8.08 16.22 0.05
CA ASP A 39 -6.82 16.88 0.40
C ASP A 39 -5.61 16.15 -0.18
N GLY A 40 -5.67 14.81 -0.21
CA GLY A 40 -4.67 13.99 -0.89
C GLY A 40 -4.53 14.32 -2.38
N GLU A 41 -5.62 14.69 -3.05
CA GLU A 41 -5.61 15.13 -4.44
C GLU A 41 -4.96 16.49 -4.67
N GLN A 42 -4.82 17.33 -3.62
CA GLN A 42 -4.08 18.60 -3.73
C GLN A 42 -2.55 18.39 -3.84
N ALA A 43 -2.07 17.16 -3.66
CA ALA A 43 -0.68 16.82 -3.91
C ALA A 43 -0.29 17.13 -5.38
N PRO A 44 0.85 17.80 -5.63
CA PRO A 44 1.25 18.16 -6.98
C PRO A 44 1.33 16.97 -7.93
N GLY A 45 0.55 17.00 -9.01
CA GLY A 45 0.54 15.98 -10.05
C GLY A 45 -0.48 14.85 -9.84
N VAL A 46 -1.22 14.86 -8.73
CA VAL A 46 -2.34 13.95 -8.50
C VAL A 46 -3.60 14.53 -9.16
N SER A 47 -4.33 13.68 -9.87
CA SER A 47 -5.67 13.98 -10.39
C SER A 47 -6.41 12.67 -10.55
N LEU A 48 -7.45 12.48 -9.73
CA LEU A 48 -8.18 11.22 -9.67
C LEU A 48 -9.41 11.30 -10.60
N SER A 49 -9.56 10.30 -11.45
CA SER A 49 -10.78 10.11 -12.20
C SER A 49 -11.94 9.67 -11.28
N PRO A 50 -13.20 9.86 -11.70
CA PRO A 50 -14.35 9.37 -10.93
C PRO A 50 -14.34 7.85 -10.68
N ASP A 51 -13.75 7.06 -11.59
CA ASP A 51 -13.60 5.60 -11.39
C ASP A 51 -12.58 5.28 -10.30
N GLU A 52 -11.44 5.99 -10.29
CA GLU A 52 -10.41 5.83 -9.26
C GLU A 52 -10.93 6.27 -7.87
N LYS A 53 -11.69 7.37 -7.79
CA LYS A 53 -12.32 7.80 -6.52
C LYS A 53 -13.26 6.72 -5.96
N VAL A 54 -14.05 6.08 -6.84
CA VAL A 54 -14.93 4.97 -6.46
C VAL A 54 -14.14 3.74 -6.00
N GLU A 55 -13.05 3.39 -6.68
CA GLU A 55 -12.17 2.27 -6.29
C GLU A 55 -11.54 2.50 -4.91
N ILE A 56 -11.01 3.71 -4.68
CA ILE A 56 -10.44 4.12 -3.40
C ILE A 56 -11.51 4.12 -2.31
N ALA A 57 -12.68 4.72 -2.55
CA ALA A 57 -13.79 4.76 -1.57
C ALA A 57 -14.23 3.35 -1.13
N ARG A 58 -14.36 2.40 -2.07
CA ARG A 58 -14.64 0.99 -1.72
C ARG A 58 -13.51 0.34 -0.92
N SER A 59 -12.28 0.76 -1.13
CA SER A 59 -11.12 0.23 -0.41
C SER A 59 -11.03 0.80 1.01
N LEU A 60 -11.38 2.08 1.18
CA LEU A 60 -11.55 2.72 2.48
C LEU A 60 -12.68 2.07 3.30
N GLU A 61 -13.81 1.77 2.66
CA GLU A 61 -14.93 1.03 3.27
C GLU A 61 -14.49 -0.34 3.78
N ARG A 62 -13.76 -1.12 2.95
CA ARG A 62 -13.22 -2.43 3.38
C ARG A 62 -12.26 -2.32 4.55
N ALA A 63 -11.51 -1.23 4.64
CA ALA A 63 -10.61 -0.94 5.76
C ALA A 63 -11.36 -0.45 7.02
N GLY A 64 -12.67 -0.18 6.94
CA GLY A 64 -13.48 0.26 8.08
C GLY A 64 -13.34 1.75 8.41
N VAL A 65 -12.98 2.59 7.44
CA VAL A 65 -12.89 4.04 7.64
C VAL A 65 -14.27 4.62 7.98
N ALA A 66 -14.35 5.45 9.02
CA ALA A 66 -15.65 5.92 9.54
C ALA A 66 -16.24 7.09 8.74
N VAL A 67 -15.37 7.94 8.18
CA VAL A 67 -15.78 9.13 7.41
C VAL A 67 -14.86 9.28 6.20
N ILE A 68 -15.43 9.52 5.02
CA ILE A 68 -14.70 9.75 3.77
C ILE A 68 -15.06 11.14 3.26
N GLU A 69 -14.08 12.05 3.24
CA GLU A 69 -14.22 13.33 2.56
C GLU A 69 -13.97 13.13 1.06
N ALA A 70 -15.05 12.95 0.31
CA ALA A 70 -15.01 12.47 -1.08
C ALA A 70 -14.51 13.51 -2.11
N GLY A 71 -14.37 14.77 -1.69
CA GLY A 71 -13.95 15.85 -2.56
C GLY A 71 -14.40 17.24 -2.09
N SER A 72 -14.30 18.21 -2.99
CA SER A 72 -14.93 19.52 -2.80
C SER A 72 -15.88 19.83 -3.96
N ALA A 73 -17.18 19.81 -3.68
CA ALA A 73 -18.22 20.04 -4.68
C ALA A 73 -18.11 21.39 -5.42
N CYS A 74 -17.47 22.39 -4.79
CA CYS A 74 -17.23 23.70 -5.37
C CYS A 74 -16.14 23.73 -6.46
N THR A 75 -15.28 22.71 -6.54
CA THR A 75 -14.14 22.65 -7.49
C THR A 75 -14.62 22.64 -8.94
N GLY A 76 -15.70 21.92 -9.24
CA GLY A 76 -16.27 21.88 -10.58
C GLY A 76 -17.24 20.74 -10.82
N ALA A 77 -17.84 20.71 -12.01
CA ALA A 77 -18.84 19.71 -12.36
C ALA A 77 -18.30 18.27 -12.42
N GLY A 78 -17.05 18.10 -12.85
CA GLY A 78 -16.40 16.78 -12.84
C GLY A 78 -16.20 16.24 -11.42
N GLU A 79 -15.87 17.13 -10.48
CA GLU A 79 -15.69 16.78 -9.08
C GLU A 79 -17.02 16.40 -8.42
N ARG A 80 -18.09 17.17 -8.68
CA ARG A 80 -19.44 16.82 -8.23
C ARG A 80 -19.91 15.47 -8.76
N GLN A 81 -19.64 15.18 -10.04
CA GLN A 81 -19.92 13.86 -10.60
C GLN A 81 -19.17 12.75 -9.87
N ALA A 82 -17.91 12.98 -9.48
CA ALA A 82 -17.14 12.00 -8.73
C ALA A 82 -17.70 11.79 -7.32
N ILE A 83 -18.05 12.87 -6.61
CA ILE A 83 -18.68 12.82 -5.28
C ILE A 83 -20.01 12.06 -5.34
N SER A 84 -20.91 12.41 -6.28
CA SER A 84 -22.19 11.70 -6.46
C SER A 84 -22.01 10.20 -6.72
N ARG A 85 -20.94 9.83 -7.45
CA ARG A 85 -20.64 8.41 -7.69
C ARG A 85 -20.16 7.67 -6.45
N VAL A 86 -19.57 8.38 -5.49
CA VAL A 86 -19.15 7.82 -4.19
C VAL A 86 -20.37 7.70 -3.27
N THR A 87 -21.24 8.71 -3.22
CA THR A 87 -22.48 8.66 -2.42
C THR A 87 -23.46 7.58 -2.94
N ASP A 88 -23.50 7.34 -4.26
CA ASP A 88 -24.26 6.24 -4.90
C ASP A 88 -23.81 4.82 -4.47
N LEU A 89 -22.69 4.67 -3.76
CA LEU A 89 -22.17 3.36 -3.34
C LEU A 89 -22.90 2.77 -2.12
N ASP A 90 -23.70 3.56 -1.40
CA ASP A 90 -24.43 3.13 -0.19
C ASP A 90 -23.47 2.50 0.84
N LEU A 91 -22.41 3.25 1.20
CA LEU A 91 -21.36 2.85 2.14
C LEU A 91 -21.85 2.94 3.59
N ASP A 92 -21.28 2.13 4.50
CA ASP A 92 -21.50 2.33 5.94
C ASP A 92 -20.72 3.57 6.44
N ALA A 93 -19.61 3.91 5.78
CA ALA A 93 -18.87 5.14 6.04
C ALA A 93 -19.68 6.39 5.68
N ARG A 94 -19.59 7.42 6.53
CA ARG A 94 -20.18 8.73 6.23
C ARG A 94 -19.42 9.41 5.09
N VAL A 95 -20.10 9.83 4.04
CA VAL A 95 -19.52 10.55 2.91
C VAL A 95 -19.75 12.05 3.05
N THR A 96 -18.68 12.84 3.07
CA THR A 96 -18.75 14.30 3.23
C THR A 96 -18.09 15.06 2.09
N SER A 97 -18.41 16.36 1.97
CA SER A 97 -17.74 17.28 1.05
C SER A 97 -17.13 18.47 1.79
N PHE A 98 -15.94 18.86 1.36
CA PHE A 98 -15.30 20.10 1.78
C PHE A 98 -16.07 21.32 1.25
N CYS A 99 -16.37 22.26 2.14
CA CYS A 99 -16.98 23.55 1.83
C CYS A 99 -16.09 24.68 2.36
N ARG A 100 -15.89 25.71 1.54
CA ARG A 100 -15.41 27.00 2.07
C ARG A 100 -16.50 27.62 2.93
N GLY A 101 -16.18 28.65 3.70
CA GLY A 101 -17.15 29.45 4.47
C GLY A 101 -18.12 30.26 3.59
N LEU A 102 -18.88 29.60 2.71
CA LEU A 102 -19.84 30.16 1.76
C LEU A 102 -21.06 29.23 1.65
N GLU A 103 -22.26 29.79 1.77
CA GLU A 103 -23.54 29.05 1.64
C GLU A 103 -23.64 28.30 0.30
N HIS A 104 -23.17 28.92 -0.79
CA HIS A 104 -23.19 28.31 -2.11
C HIS A 104 -22.38 27.00 -2.20
N ASP A 105 -21.33 26.84 -1.40
CA ASP A 105 -20.57 25.58 -1.39
C ASP A 105 -21.39 24.46 -0.75
N ILE A 106 -22.20 24.78 0.27
CA ILE A 106 -23.13 23.85 0.92
C ILE A 106 -24.24 23.44 -0.06
N ASP A 107 -24.79 24.39 -0.83
CA ASP A 107 -25.77 24.08 -1.89
C ASP A 107 -25.21 23.06 -2.89
N LEU A 108 -23.97 23.26 -3.33
CA LEU A 108 -23.31 22.36 -4.28
C LEU A 108 -23.00 20.99 -3.67
N ALA A 109 -22.72 20.92 -2.38
CA ALA A 109 -22.54 19.66 -1.65
C ALA A 109 -23.87 18.90 -1.55
N LEU A 110 -24.97 19.60 -1.23
CA LEU A 110 -26.33 19.04 -1.19
C LEU A 110 -26.74 18.44 -2.54
N GLU A 111 -26.38 19.09 -3.66
CA GLU A 111 -26.61 18.54 -5.01
C GLU A 111 -25.91 17.19 -5.26
N CYS A 112 -24.94 16.81 -4.43
CA CYS A 112 -24.19 15.56 -4.54
C CYS A 112 -24.69 14.46 -3.59
N ASP A 113 -25.77 14.69 -2.83
CA ASP A 113 -26.35 13.75 -1.86
C ASP A 113 -25.33 13.28 -0.79
N VAL A 114 -24.47 14.19 -0.32
CA VAL A 114 -23.53 13.89 0.78
C VAL A 114 -24.26 13.81 2.13
N ASP A 115 -23.72 13.01 3.05
CA ASP A 115 -24.24 12.88 4.41
C ASP A 115 -23.88 14.08 5.30
N GLY A 116 -22.85 14.84 4.92
CA GLY A 116 -22.33 15.93 5.72
C GLY A 116 -21.33 16.83 5.00
N VAL A 117 -20.97 17.91 5.67
CA VAL A 117 -20.04 18.92 5.16
C VAL A 117 -18.98 19.28 6.19
N HIS A 118 -17.78 19.57 5.69
CA HIS A 118 -16.75 20.22 6.49
C HIS A 118 -16.66 21.68 6.10
N ILE A 119 -16.99 22.58 7.02
CA ILE A 119 -16.99 24.02 6.80
C ILE A 119 -15.68 24.58 7.32
N VAL A 120 -14.85 25.09 6.41
CA VAL A 120 -13.53 25.63 6.79
C VAL A 120 -13.60 27.14 6.97
N VAL A 121 -13.21 27.58 8.16
CA VAL A 121 -13.27 28.98 8.60
C VAL A 121 -11.89 29.44 9.12
N PRO A 122 -11.50 30.72 8.91
CA PRO A 122 -10.21 31.22 9.33
C PRO A 122 -10.13 31.32 10.87
N ALA A 123 -9.15 30.65 11.48
CA ALA A 123 -8.95 30.69 12.93
C ALA A 123 -7.79 31.60 13.38
N SER A 124 -6.78 31.83 12.54
CA SER A 124 -5.67 32.73 12.89
C SER A 124 -5.91 34.16 12.41
N ASP A 125 -5.38 35.16 13.13
CA ASP A 125 -5.53 36.58 12.76
C ASP A 125 -5.03 36.86 11.34
N ARG A 126 -3.98 36.14 10.90
CA ARG A 126 -3.48 36.26 9.53
C ARG A 126 -4.51 35.79 8.50
N HIS A 127 -5.25 34.73 8.80
CA HIS A 127 -6.29 34.24 7.91
C HIS A 127 -7.53 35.13 7.95
N VAL A 128 -7.93 35.60 9.13
CA VAL A 128 -9.07 36.50 9.31
C VAL A 128 -8.82 37.85 8.63
N GLU A 129 -7.71 38.52 8.96
CA GLU A 129 -7.44 39.90 8.54
C GLU A 129 -6.74 40.01 7.18
N GLU A 130 -5.74 39.16 6.91
CA GLU A 130 -4.91 39.30 5.70
C GLU A 130 -5.41 38.45 4.52
N LYS A 131 -5.87 37.22 4.77
CA LYS A 131 -6.35 36.30 3.71
C LYS A 131 -7.80 36.63 3.32
N VAL A 132 -8.70 36.70 4.29
CA VAL A 132 -10.13 36.92 4.04
C VAL A 132 -10.48 38.41 4.04
N GLY A 133 -9.84 39.20 4.91
CA GLY A 133 -10.12 40.64 5.02
C GLY A 133 -11.39 40.95 5.81
N THR A 134 -11.70 40.13 6.82
CA THR A 134 -12.86 40.27 7.71
C THR A 134 -12.43 40.57 9.16
N SER A 135 -13.38 40.71 10.08
CA SER A 135 -13.13 40.82 11.52
C SER A 135 -13.42 39.50 12.24
N ARG A 136 -12.88 39.32 13.46
CA ARG A 136 -13.19 38.17 14.33
C ARG A 136 -14.71 38.08 14.59
N GLU A 137 -15.36 39.21 14.90
CA GLU A 137 -16.81 39.28 15.16
C GLU A 137 -17.63 38.84 13.94
N ASP A 138 -17.32 39.40 12.75
CA ASP A 138 -18.03 39.04 11.51
C ASP A 138 -17.78 37.56 11.14
N ASN A 139 -16.60 37.02 11.44
CA ASN A 139 -16.29 35.62 11.19
C ASN A 139 -17.08 34.66 12.10
N LEU A 140 -17.30 35.03 13.36
CA LEU A 140 -18.15 34.27 14.28
C LEU A 140 -19.60 34.26 13.81
N GLU A 141 -20.15 35.43 13.45
CA GLU A 141 -21.52 35.56 12.94
C GLU A 141 -21.71 34.73 11.65
N ALA A 142 -20.81 34.87 10.68
CA ALA A 142 -20.87 34.09 9.45
C ALA A 142 -20.73 32.58 9.68
N THR A 143 -19.90 32.16 10.65
CA THR A 143 -19.74 30.75 11.00
C THR A 143 -21.05 30.19 11.56
N ALA A 144 -21.69 30.91 12.47
CA ALA A 144 -22.97 30.50 13.05
C ALA A 144 -24.06 30.37 11.96
N GLU A 145 -24.20 31.38 11.08
CA GLU A 145 -25.18 31.36 9.99
C GLU A 145 -24.98 30.15 9.05
N LEU A 146 -23.74 29.81 8.71
CA LEU A 146 -23.44 28.68 7.82
C LEU A 146 -23.70 27.32 8.48
N VAL A 147 -23.42 27.20 9.77
CA VAL A 147 -23.71 25.98 10.53
C VAL A 147 -25.22 25.79 10.67
N GLU A 148 -25.95 26.84 11.04
CA GLU A 148 -27.43 26.81 11.10
C GLU A 148 -28.01 26.42 9.74
N TYR A 149 -27.50 26.98 8.64
CA TYR A 149 -27.93 26.60 7.30
C TYR A 149 -27.69 25.12 6.99
N ALA A 150 -26.47 24.61 7.22
CA ALA A 150 -26.16 23.20 6.95
C ALA A 150 -27.00 22.24 7.82
N THR A 151 -27.20 22.56 9.09
CA THR A 151 -27.99 21.74 10.02
C THR A 151 -29.49 21.77 9.72
N ASP A 152 -30.05 22.90 9.27
CA ASP A 152 -31.43 23.01 8.78
C ASP A 152 -31.70 22.12 7.54
N HIS A 153 -30.64 21.71 6.85
CA HIS A 153 -30.65 20.79 5.72
C HIS A 153 -30.33 19.33 6.11
N ASP A 154 -30.39 18.99 7.41
CA ASP A 154 -30.14 17.65 7.96
C ASP A 154 -28.73 17.09 7.64
N LEU A 155 -27.76 17.95 7.36
CA LEU A 155 -26.37 17.54 7.15
C LEU A 155 -25.65 17.32 8.49
N TRP A 156 -24.76 16.33 8.52
CA TRP A 156 -23.74 16.25 9.57
C TRP A 156 -22.67 17.33 9.35
N VAL A 157 -22.35 18.12 10.37
CA VAL A 157 -21.50 19.31 10.23
C VAL A 157 -20.27 19.23 11.12
N GLU A 158 -19.11 19.41 10.50
CA GLU A 158 -17.87 19.68 11.22
C GLU A 158 -17.29 21.04 10.81
N VAL A 159 -16.93 21.86 11.79
CA VAL A 159 -16.27 23.15 11.55
C VAL A 159 -14.77 23.02 11.76
N ILE A 160 -13.98 23.38 10.75
CA ILE A 160 -12.52 23.32 10.78
C ILE A 160 -11.93 24.72 10.93
N GLY A 161 -11.20 24.94 12.03
CA GLY A 161 -10.46 26.16 12.25
C GLY A 161 -9.15 26.17 11.47
N GLU A 162 -9.18 26.70 10.25
CA GLU A 162 -8.00 26.81 9.39
C GLU A 162 -6.89 27.62 10.09
N ASP A 163 -5.68 27.08 10.07
CA ASP A 163 -4.51 27.63 10.73
C ASP A 163 -4.63 27.72 12.27
N GLY A 164 -5.49 26.88 12.86
CA GLY A 164 -5.75 26.81 14.30
C GLY A 164 -4.50 26.60 15.15
N SER A 165 -3.49 25.91 14.63
CA SER A 165 -2.21 25.71 15.35
C SER A 165 -1.44 27.00 15.64
N ARG A 166 -1.68 28.07 14.87
CA ARG A 166 -1.08 29.41 15.04
C ARG A 166 -2.09 30.46 15.52
N ALA A 167 -3.32 30.05 15.79
CA ALA A 167 -4.36 30.93 16.29
C ALA A 167 -4.10 31.36 17.75
N ASP A 168 -4.65 32.52 18.08
CA ASP A 168 -4.89 32.91 19.46
C ASP A 168 -5.90 31.93 20.07
N LEU A 169 -5.53 31.30 21.18
CA LEU A 169 -6.26 30.12 21.65
C LEU A 169 -7.61 30.47 22.26
N ASP A 170 -7.74 31.67 22.83
CA ASP A 170 -9.00 32.16 23.37
C ASP A 170 -10.02 32.43 22.25
N TYR A 171 -9.58 32.98 21.12
CA TYR A 171 -10.45 33.14 19.95
C TYR A 171 -10.75 31.82 19.24
N LEU A 172 -9.80 30.89 19.18
CA LEU A 172 -10.07 29.56 18.65
C LEU A 172 -11.19 28.87 19.45
N GLU A 173 -11.16 28.96 20.78
CA GLU A 173 -12.27 28.47 21.62
C GLU A 173 -13.59 29.18 21.32
N GLU A 174 -13.60 30.52 21.28
CA GLU A 174 -14.81 31.29 20.98
C GLU A 174 -15.42 30.91 19.63
N LEU A 175 -14.58 30.68 18.62
CA LEU A 175 -15.00 30.22 17.30
C LEU A 175 -15.61 28.81 17.32
N MET A 176 -14.99 27.89 18.06
CA MET A 176 -15.49 26.51 18.17
C MET A 176 -16.74 26.40 19.04
N GLU A 177 -16.83 27.18 20.12
CA GLU A 177 -18.04 27.31 20.94
C GLU A 177 -19.20 27.86 20.10
N THR A 178 -18.96 28.92 19.32
CA THR A 178 -19.95 29.50 18.41
C THR A 178 -20.48 28.47 17.41
N ALA A 179 -19.58 27.66 16.81
CA ALA A 179 -19.97 26.60 15.88
C ALA A 179 -20.84 25.52 16.56
N LEU A 180 -20.45 25.07 17.76
CA LEU A 180 -21.21 24.05 18.50
C LEU A 180 -22.58 24.59 18.95
N ASP A 181 -22.65 25.83 19.43
CA ASP A 181 -23.90 26.48 19.84
C ASP A 181 -24.87 26.67 18.67
N ALA A 182 -24.35 26.91 17.46
CA ALA A 182 -25.12 26.99 16.21
C ALA A 182 -25.60 25.61 15.71
N GLY A 183 -25.11 24.51 16.30
CA GLY A 183 -25.59 23.16 16.02
C GLY A 183 -24.59 22.23 15.33
N ALA A 184 -23.32 22.62 15.15
CA ALA A 184 -22.32 21.73 14.56
C ALA A 184 -22.18 20.44 15.39
N ASP A 185 -22.06 19.30 14.73
CA ASP A 185 -21.87 18.02 15.42
C ASP A 185 -20.51 17.95 16.13
N ARG A 186 -19.52 18.63 15.56
CA ARG A 186 -18.15 18.68 16.10
C ARG A 186 -17.30 19.79 15.49
N THR A 187 -16.12 19.96 16.07
CA THR A 187 -15.12 20.93 15.62
C THR A 187 -13.78 20.26 15.34
N CYS A 188 -12.90 20.92 14.58
CA CYS A 188 -11.60 20.39 14.20
C CYS A 188 -10.47 21.38 14.52
N PHE A 189 -9.47 20.89 15.26
CA PHE A 189 -8.17 21.54 15.36
C PHE A 189 -7.32 21.23 14.13
N ALA A 190 -6.93 22.26 13.38
CA ALA A 190 -6.08 22.10 12.19
C ALA A 190 -4.67 22.69 12.38
N ASP A 191 -3.65 21.86 12.17
CA ASP A 191 -2.27 22.29 11.94
C ASP A 191 -1.96 22.37 10.44
N THR A 192 -2.57 23.36 9.78
CA THR A 192 -2.58 23.55 8.32
C THR A 192 -1.20 23.57 7.67
N VAL A 193 -0.17 23.98 8.41
CA VAL A 193 1.21 24.11 7.89
C VAL A 193 2.20 23.13 8.52
N GLY A 194 1.73 22.16 9.31
CA GLY A 194 2.57 21.15 9.95
C GLY A 194 3.64 21.74 10.87
N HIS A 195 3.34 22.85 11.53
CA HIS A 195 4.32 23.65 12.27
C HIS A 195 4.35 23.36 13.77
N THR A 196 3.26 22.82 14.32
CA THR A 196 3.11 22.76 15.77
C THR A 196 3.82 21.56 16.39
N GLY A 197 4.08 21.66 17.69
CA GLY A 197 4.57 20.55 18.51
C GLY A 197 3.45 19.84 19.28
N PRO A 198 3.74 18.67 19.85
CA PRO A 198 2.75 17.88 20.57
C PRO A 198 2.23 18.59 21.82
N GLU A 199 3.04 19.41 22.51
CA GLU A 199 2.62 20.13 23.70
C GLU A 199 1.56 21.19 23.38
N ARG A 200 1.75 21.93 22.29
CA ARG A 200 0.80 22.96 21.83
C ARG A 200 -0.47 22.32 21.27
N THR A 201 -0.34 21.19 20.56
CA THR A 201 -1.49 20.40 20.12
C THR A 201 -2.30 19.92 21.33
N ALA A 202 -1.64 19.38 22.34
CA ALA A 202 -2.29 18.88 23.53
C ALA A 202 -3.02 19.98 24.31
N GLU A 203 -2.40 21.16 24.45
CA GLU A 203 -3.01 22.34 25.07
C GLU A 203 -4.26 22.78 24.31
N ALA A 204 -4.18 22.92 22.98
CA ALA A 204 -5.30 23.39 22.18
C ALA A 204 -6.46 22.38 22.17
N VAL A 205 -6.16 21.11 21.90
CA VAL A 205 -7.19 20.07 21.80
C VAL A 205 -7.88 19.80 23.13
N SER A 206 -7.16 19.86 24.27
CA SER A 206 -7.79 19.69 25.58
C SER A 206 -8.82 20.77 25.89
N ARG A 207 -8.50 22.02 25.57
CA ARG A 207 -9.42 23.17 25.66
C ARG A 207 -10.67 22.97 24.78
N LEU A 208 -10.48 22.58 23.52
CA LEU A 208 -11.60 22.33 22.60
C LEU A 208 -12.46 21.11 23.02
N ALA A 209 -11.84 20.06 23.57
CA ALA A 209 -12.56 18.88 24.04
C ALA A 209 -13.44 19.16 25.27
N GLU A 210 -13.20 20.24 26.02
CA GLU A 210 -14.08 20.69 27.10
C GLU A 210 -15.39 21.29 26.58
N LEU A 211 -15.39 21.81 25.34
CA LEU A 211 -16.57 22.40 24.68
C LEU A 211 -17.46 21.33 24.05
N GLY A 212 -16.86 20.33 23.40
CA GLY A 212 -17.59 19.28 22.70
C GLY A 212 -16.69 18.30 21.93
N PRO A 213 -17.27 17.44 21.07
CA PRO A 213 -16.51 16.52 20.24
C PRO A 213 -15.52 17.27 19.33
N VAL A 214 -14.27 16.82 19.31
CA VAL A 214 -13.19 17.46 18.57
C VAL A 214 -12.43 16.47 17.70
N SER A 215 -12.04 16.88 16.48
CA SER A 215 -11.11 16.18 15.60
C SER A 215 -9.75 16.88 15.56
N ALA A 216 -8.76 16.15 15.07
CA ALA A 216 -7.46 16.69 14.71
C ALA A 216 -7.15 16.47 13.23
N HIS A 217 -6.64 17.52 12.59
CA HIS A 217 -6.13 17.50 11.22
C HIS A 217 -4.70 18.04 11.24
N THR A 218 -3.73 17.17 11.00
CA THR A 218 -2.30 17.49 11.14
C THR A 218 -1.55 17.26 9.84
N HIS A 219 -0.80 18.27 9.40
CA HIS A 219 0.17 18.13 8.31
C HIS A 219 1.54 17.71 8.82
N ASP A 220 2.41 17.26 7.91
CA ASP A 220 3.69 16.62 8.23
C ASP A 220 4.93 17.43 7.83
N ASP A 221 4.82 18.76 7.66
CA ASP A 221 5.93 19.62 7.23
C ASP A 221 7.20 19.53 8.11
N LEU A 222 7.06 19.16 9.40
CA LEU A 222 8.17 18.93 10.34
C LEU A 222 8.43 17.44 10.66
N GLY A 223 7.70 16.51 10.05
CA GLY A 223 7.74 15.09 10.42
C GLY A 223 7.09 14.77 11.77
N LEU A 224 6.15 15.62 12.23
CA LEU A 224 5.47 15.51 13.51
C LEU A 224 3.98 15.14 13.39
N GLY A 225 3.46 14.90 12.19
CA GLY A 225 2.03 14.71 11.92
C GLY A 225 1.40 13.61 12.78
N VAL A 226 2.02 12.42 12.81
CA VAL A 226 1.58 11.29 13.65
C VAL A 226 1.70 11.62 15.13
N THR A 227 2.81 12.24 15.55
CA THR A 227 3.03 12.58 16.97
C THR A 227 1.96 13.57 17.46
N ASN A 228 1.62 14.56 16.65
CA ASN A 228 0.58 15.54 16.94
C ASN A 228 -0.82 14.90 16.92
N ALA A 229 -1.11 13.99 16.00
CA ALA A 229 -2.37 13.25 15.99
C ALA A 229 -2.56 12.43 17.28
N ILE A 230 -1.53 11.69 17.71
CA ILE A 230 -1.56 10.93 18.96
C ILE A 230 -1.70 11.85 20.18
N ALA A 231 -1.00 13.00 20.20
CA ALA A 231 -1.14 13.99 21.26
C ALA A 231 -2.57 14.55 21.33
N ALA A 232 -3.21 14.80 20.18
CA ALA A 232 -4.60 15.24 20.12
C ALA A 232 -5.57 14.19 20.69
N VAL A 233 -5.42 12.92 20.32
CA VAL A 233 -6.24 11.83 20.85
C VAL A 233 -6.07 11.70 22.37
N ALA A 234 -4.82 11.76 22.85
CA ALA A 234 -4.52 11.77 24.28
C ALA A 234 -5.14 12.96 25.03
N SER A 235 -5.34 14.08 24.34
CA SER A 235 -5.93 15.30 24.89
C SER A 235 -7.44 15.40 24.75
N GLY A 236 -8.12 14.46 24.09
CA GLY A 236 -9.58 14.46 24.03
C GLY A 236 -10.17 14.34 22.62
N ALA A 237 -9.38 14.36 21.55
CA ALA A 237 -9.91 14.08 20.21
C ALA A 237 -10.44 12.64 20.11
N ASP A 238 -11.51 12.46 19.32
CA ASP A 238 -12.11 11.15 19.02
C ASP A 238 -12.17 10.84 17.51
N LEU A 239 -11.70 11.76 16.67
CA LEU A 239 -11.62 11.63 15.22
C LEU A 239 -10.30 12.25 14.74
N VAL A 240 -9.58 11.57 13.84
CA VAL A 240 -8.36 12.10 13.23
C VAL A 240 -8.52 12.10 11.71
N HIS A 241 -8.23 13.24 11.09
CA HIS A 241 -8.22 13.38 9.64
C HIS A 241 -6.88 12.88 9.14
N CYS A 242 -6.90 11.92 8.22
CA CYS A 242 -5.72 11.31 7.67
C CYS A 242 -5.85 11.19 6.16
N THR A 243 -4.74 10.86 5.52
CA THR A 243 -4.75 10.39 4.13
C THR A 243 -3.98 9.09 4.04
N VAL A 244 -4.38 8.23 3.13
CA VAL A 244 -3.62 7.03 2.78
C VAL A 244 -2.26 7.46 2.23
N ASN A 245 -1.19 6.83 2.71
CA ASN A 245 0.19 7.11 2.33
C ASN A 245 0.71 8.51 2.73
N GLY A 246 -0.06 9.29 3.50
CA GLY A 246 0.30 10.66 3.88
C GLY A 246 0.26 11.64 2.71
N LEU A 247 -0.63 11.44 1.73
CA LEU A 247 -0.82 12.37 0.62
C LEU A 247 -1.34 13.73 1.07
N GLY A 248 -1.02 14.77 0.30
CA GLY A 248 -1.56 16.11 0.50
C GLY A 248 -0.63 17.19 0.00
N GLU A 249 -0.94 18.43 0.36
CA GLU A 249 -0.07 19.56 0.04
C GLU A 249 1.31 19.44 0.70
N ARG A 250 2.36 19.88 -0.01
CA ARG A 250 3.74 19.99 0.50
C ARG A 250 4.31 18.65 0.98
N ALA A 251 4.46 18.47 2.30
CA ALA A 251 4.90 17.24 2.96
C ALA A 251 3.75 16.26 3.21
N GLY A 252 2.52 16.68 2.94
CA GLY A 252 1.32 15.86 3.06
C GLY A 252 0.61 15.98 4.41
N ASN A 253 -0.41 15.15 4.56
CA ASN A 253 -1.14 14.96 5.80
C ASN A 253 -0.52 13.84 6.63
N VAL A 254 -0.94 13.73 7.89
CA VAL A 254 -0.69 12.52 8.67
C VAL A 254 -1.21 11.27 7.94
N ALA A 255 -0.37 10.23 7.93
CA ALA A 255 -0.67 8.98 7.23
C ALA A 255 -1.64 8.10 8.02
N LEU A 256 -2.72 7.68 7.35
CA LEU A 256 -3.81 6.88 7.93
C LEU A 256 -3.30 5.55 8.49
N GLU A 257 -2.47 4.85 7.73
CA GLU A 257 -1.92 3.55 8.13
C GLU A 257 -0.99 3.64 9.35
N GLU A 258 -0.28 4.77 9.50
CA GLU A 258 0.63 4.98 10.63
C GLU A 258 -0.13 5.28 11.92
N VAL A 259 -1.18 6.10 11.85
CA VAL A 259 -2.05 6.39 13.00
C VAL A 259 -2.78 5.14 13.46
N ALA A 260 -3.36 4.37 12.54
CA ALA A 260 -4.10 3.15 12.85
C ALA A 260 -3.21 2.13 13.58
N ILE A 261 -2.00 1.89 13.07
CA ILE A 261 -1.04 0.97 13.69
C ILE A 261 -0.52 1.51 15.02
N ALA A 262 -0.23 2.81 15.13
CA ALA A 262 0.21 3.38 16.40
C ALA A 262 -0.86 3.23 17.50
N LEU A 263 -2.13 3.52 17.18
CA LEU A 263 -3.25 3.37 18.11
C LEU A 263 -3.45 1.90 18.52
N SER A 264 -3.47 0.97 17.57
CA SER A 264 -3.65 -0.45 17.87
C SER A 264 -2.46 -1.03 18.65
N HIS A 265 -1.23 -0.78 18.18
CA HIS A 265 -0.05 -1.43 18.72
C HIS A 265 0.40 -0.87 20.08
N VAL A 266 0.31 0.45 20.28
CA VAL A 266 0.83 1.13 21.47
C VAL A 266 -0.26 1.30 22.53
N TYR A 267 -1.51 1.54 22.11
CA TYR A 267 -2.61 1.93 23.00
C TYR A 267 -3.74 0.91 23.07
N ASP A 268 -3.68 -0.19 22.30
CA ASP A 268 -4.74 -1.22 22.23
C ASP A 268 -6.10 -0.60 21.83
N VAL A 269 -6.05 0.40 20.94
CA VAL A 269 -7.22 1.08 20.38
C VAL A 269 -7.37 0.68 18.91
N GLU A 270 -8.38 -0.12 18.62
CA GLU A 270 -8.73 -0.53 17.27
C GLU A 270 -9.50 0.58 16.55
N THR A 271 -9.06 0.91 15.33
CA THR A 271 -9.68 1.97 14.51
C THR A 271 -10.07 1.52 13.12
N LEU A 272 -9.37 0.53 12.55
CA LEU A 272 -9.52 0.02 11.19
C LEU A 272 -9.27 -1.49 11.14
N GLU A 273 -9.69 -2.12 10.05
CA GLU A 273 -9.30 -3.47 9.65
C GLU A 273 -7.86 -3.45 9.13
N LEU A 274 -6.88 -3.60 10.04
CA LEU A 274 -5.45 -3.38 9.75
C LEU A 274 -4.93 -4.24 8.59
N GLU A 275 -5.43 -5.45 8.43
CA GLU A 275 -5.04 -6.39 7.36
C GLU A 275 -5.30 -5.82 5.94
N GLN A 276 -6.14 -4.78 5.82
CA GLN A 276 -6.46 -4.13 4.54
C GLN A 276 -5.52 -2.98 4.17
N LEU A 277 -4.67 -2.53 5.11
CA LEU A 277 -3.91 -1.29 4.96
C LEU A 277 -2.91 -1.35 3.79
N TYR A 278 -2.24 -2.49 3.59
CA TYR A 278 -1.28 -2.61 2.50
C TYR A 278 -1.94 -2.54 1.12
N ASP A 279 -3.04 -3.26 0.92
CA ASP A 279 -3.77 -3.23 -0.34
C ASP A 279 -4.36 -1.85 -0.61
N LEU A 280 -4.90 -1.18 0.41
CA LEU A 280 -5.38 0.20 0.33
C LEU A 280 -4.26 1.16 -0.11
N ALA A 281 -3.09 1.08 0.53
CA ALA A 281 -1.91 1.87 0.18
C ALA A 281 -1.50 1.67 -1.28
N GLN A 282 -1.54 0.43 -1.78
CA GLN A 282 -1.20 0.09 -3.16
C GLN A 282 -2.24 0.58 -4.18
N VAL A 283 -3.54 0.49 -3.87
CA VAL A 283 -4.61 1.07 -4.70
C VAL A 283 -4.38 2.57 -4.87
N VAL A 284 -4.15 3.28 -3.76
CA VAL A 284 -3.93 4.73 -3.79
C VAL A 284 -2.63 5.08 -4.53
N SER A 285 -1.54 4.35 -4.31
CA SER A 285 -0.27 4.58 -5.03
C SER A 285 -0.43 4.42 -6.55
N ARG A 286 -1.16 3.38 -7.01
CA ARG A 286 -1.44 3.18 -8.44
C ARG A 286 -2.33 4.26 -9.02
N ALA A 287 -3.43 4.61 -8.35
CA ALA A 287 -4.39 5.61 -8.83
C ALA A 287 -3.78 7.03 -8.88
N THR A 288 -2.93 7.37 -7.93
CA THR A 288 -2.30 8.71 -7.86
C THR A 288 -1.00 8.80 -8.65
N GLY A 289 -0.37 7.67 -8.99
CA GLY A 289 0.97 7.61 -9.57
C GLY A 289 2.09 8.00 -8.61
N VAL A 290 1.78 8.27 -7.34
CA VAL A 290 2.78 8.61 -6.31
C VAL A 290 3.38 7.32 -5.77
N GLN A 291 4.66 7.11 -6.05
CA GLN A 291 5.38 5.92 -5.57
C GLN A 291 5.67 5.99 -4.08
N LEU A 292 5.49 4.86 -3.41
CA LEU A 292 5.84 4.70 -2.00
C LEU A 292 7.35 4.65 -1.81
N PRO A 293 7.92 5.44 -0.88
CA PRO A 293 9.29 5.24 -0.45
C PRO A 293 9.47 3.79 0.05
N PRO A 294 10.54 3.07 -0.34
CA PRO A 294 10.77 1.71 0.13
C PRO A 294 10.80 1.60 1.66
N ASN A 295 11.28 2.64 2.35
CA ASN A 295 11.37 2.71 3.80
C ASN A 295 10.21 3.47 4.47
N LYS A 296 9.07 3.67 3.78
CA LYS A 296 7.85 4.24 4.39
C LYS A 296 7.41 3.36 5.57
N ALA A 297 7.08 3.97 6.70
CA ALA A 297 6.63 3.22 7.85
C ALA A 297 5.33 2.46 7.52
N VAL A 298 5.14 1.30 8.16
CA VAL A 298 3.99 0.39 7.98
C VAL A 298 3.90 -0.29 6.62
N ILE A 299 3.89 0.46 5.51
CA ILE A 299 3.53 -0.05 4.17
C ILE A 299 4.68 -0.08 3.17
N GLY A 300 5.86 0.46 3.53
CA GLY A 300 7.05 0.44 2.68
C GLY A 300 7.55 -0.98 2.41
N GLU A 301 8.14 -1.20 1.24
CA GLU A 301 8.72 -2.49 0.83
C GLU A 301 9.76 -3.02 1.85
N ASN A 302 10.53 -2.12 2.46
CA ASN A 302 11.57 -2.45 3.42
C ASN A 302 11.07 -2.61 4.86
N ALA A 303 9.79 -2.31 5.14
CA ALA A 303 9.25 -2.35 6.51
C ALA A 303 9.29 -3.76 7.13
N PHE A 304 9.19 -4.80 6.28
CA PHE A 304 9.23 -6.22 6.68
C PHE A 304 10.26 -7.01 5.87
N THR A 305 11.28 -6.31 5.36
CA THR A 305 12.35 -6.93 4.58
C THR A 305 13.65 -6.85 5.35
N HIS A 306 14.24 -8.01 5.64
CA HIS A 306 15.52 -8.08 6.37
C HIS A 306 16.66 -8.39 5.42
N GLU A 307 17.60 -7.47 5.28
CA GLU A 307 18.89 -7.77 4.66
C GLU A 307 19.71 -8.61 5.65
N SER A 308 19.93 -9.85 5.26
CA SER A 308 20.68 -10.93 5.93
C SER A 308 21.86 -10.56 6.85
N GLY A 309 22.01 -11.35 7.92
CA GLY A 309 23.04 -11.22 8.95
C GLY A 309 22.54 -11.74 10.30
N ILE A 310 22.91 -11.06 11.39
CA ILE A 310 22.40 -11.35 12.74
C ILE A 310 20.88 -11.12 12.88
N HIS A 311 20.30 -10.25 12.05
CA HIS A 311 18.88 -9.93 12.11
C HIS A 311 18.02 -11.08 11.58
N THR A 312 18.34 -11.63 10.40
CA THR A 312 17.64 -12.82 9.86
C THR A 312 17.77 -14.03 10.78
N ASP A 313 18.94 -14.29 11.37
CA ASP A 313 19.11 -15.39 12.33
C ASP A 313 18.27 -15.20 13.61
N GLY A 314 18.05 -13.95 14.05
CA GLY A 314 17.16 -13.68 15.18
C GLY A 314 15.68 -13.76 14.81
N THR A 315 15.26 -13.21 13.66
CA THR A 315 13.88 -13.32 13.16
C THR A 315 13.50 -14.79 12.97
N LEU A 316 14.36 -15.62 12.36
CA LEU A 316 14.11 -17.06 12.20
C LEU A 316 13.96 -17.82 13.54
N LYS A 317 14.47 -17.28 14.65
CA LYS A 317 14.34 -17.87 15.99
C LYS A 317 13.11 -17.37 16.72
N ASP A 318 12.82 -16.09 16.59
CA ASP A 318 11.66 -15.42 17.16
C ASP A 318 11.42 -14.12 16.37
N ASP A 319 10.36 -14.11 15.56
CA ASP A 319 10.01 -12.99 14.66
C ASP A 319 9.93 -11.65 15.43
N LYS A 320 9.58 -11.71 16.72
CA LYS A 320 9.47 -10.55 17.62
C LYS A 320 10.80 -9.90 18.00
N MET A 321 11.95 -10.50 17.66
CA MET A 321 13.25 -9.93 18.01
C MET A 321 13.56 -8.63 17.24
N TYR A 322 13.06 -8.52 16.00
CA TYR A 322 13.39 -7.41 15.12
C TYR A 322 12.16 -6.78 14.45
N GLU A 323 10.97 -7.34 14.66
CA GLU A 323 9.73 -6.80 14.12
C GLU A 323 8.82 -6.33 15.27
N PRO A 324 8.35 -5.06 15.25
CA PRO A 324 7.43 -4.57 16.28
C PRO A 324 6.09 -5.32 16.26
N TYR A 325 5.65 -5.74 15.08
CA TYR A 325 4.46 -6.55 14.85
C TYR A 325 4.65 -7.37 13.58
N ALA A 326 3.90 -8.47 13.45
CA ALA A 326 4.00 -9.38 12.32
C ALA A 326 3.48 -8.71 11.02
N PRO A 327 4.07 -8.96 9.85
CA PRO A 327 3.66 -8.34 8.57
C PRO A 327 2.20 -8.61 8.22
N GLU A 328 1.65 -9.76 8.64
CA GLU A 328 0.27 -10.14 8.37
C GLU A 328 -0.72 -9.16 9.03
N THR A 329 -0.31 -8.48 10.10
CA THR A 329 -1.09 -7.43 10.78
C THR A 329 -1.55 -6.35 9.79
N VAL A 330 -0.77 -6.08 8.75
CA VAL A 330 -1.07 -5.04 7.75
C VAL A 330 -1.41 -5.60 6.37
N GLY A 331 -1.62 -6.92 6.26
CA GLY A 331 -1.86 -7.59 4.98
C GLY A 331 -0.59 -7.80 4.14
N ARG A 332 0.56 -7.93 4.80
CA ARG A 332 1.86 -8.20 4.16
C ARG A 332 2.36 -9.59 4.51
N GLU A 333 3.29 -10.06 3.67
CA GLU A 333 4.15 -11.20 3.96
C GLU A 333 5.59 -10.71 4.12
N ARG A 334 6.34 -11.39 4.97
CA ARG A 334 7.78 -11.14 5.15
C ARG A 334 8.52 -11.46 3.86
N ARG A 335 9.59 -10.71 3.61
CA ARG A 335 10.52 -10.99 2.51
C ARG A 335 11.95 -11.01 3.01
N LEU A 336 12.75 -11.96 2.52
CA LEU A 336 14.19 -11.98 2.79
C LEU A 336 14.91 -11.28 1.63
N ALA A 337 15.64 -10.19 1.93
CA ALA A 337 16.45 -9.53 0.90
C ALA A 337 17.81 -10.19 0.80
N LEU A 338 18.16 -10.59 -0.43
CA LEU A 338 19.48 -11.07 -0.79
C LEU A 338 20.38 -9.90 -1.19
N GLY A 339 21.61 -9.92 -0.72
CA GLY A 339 22.57 -8.85 -0.90
C GLY A 339 23.97 -9.21 -0.39
N LYS A 340 24.84 -8.20 -0.32
CA LYS A 340 26.24 -8.38 0.10
C LYS A 340 26.41 -8.90 1.53
N HIS A 341 25.35 -8.83 2.34
CA HIS A 341 25.35 -9.31 3.71
C HIS A 341 24.75 -10.72 3.85
N THR A 342 24.43 -11.38 2.73
CA THR A 342 23.78 -12.70 2.72
C THR A 342 24.72 -13.81 3.09
N GLY A 343 24.65 -14.19 4.36
CA GLY A 343 25.20 -15.44 4.87
C GLY A 343 24.43 -16.66 4.37
N ARG A 344 25.05 -17.83 4.53
CA ARG A 344 24.53 -19.14 4.10
C ARG A 344 23.11 -19.44 4.59
N ALA A 345 22.75 -18.99 5.80
CA ALA A 345 21.41 -19.19 6.35
C ALA A 345 20.33 -18.43 5.58
N GLY A 346 20.62 -17.20 5.12
CA GLY A 346 19.68 -16.42 4.31
C GLY A 346 19.51 -17.01 2.91
N VAL A 347 20.62 -17.42 2.27
CA VAL A 347 20.56 -18.16 0.99
C VAL A 347 19.73 -19.43 1.14
N LYS A 348 20.01 -20.24 2.16
CA LYS A 348 19.26 -21.48 2.39
C LYS A 348 17.76 -21.23 2.58
N ALA A 349 17.39 -20.29 3.46
CA ALA A 349 15.98 -19.98 3.71
C ALA A 349 15.26 -19.53 2.43
N THR A 350 15.92 -18.72 1.60
CA THR A 350 15.32 -18.25 0.34
C THR A 350 15.24 -19.38 -0.70
N LEU A 351 16.23 -20.27 -0.77
CA LEU A 351 16.13 -21.46 -1.64
C LEU A 351 15.01 -22.40 -1.20
N ASP A 352 14.84 -22.59 0.12
CA ASP A 352 13.76 -23.40 0.69
C ASP A 352 12.37 -22.77 0.40
N GLU A 353 12.25 -21.44 0.39
CA GLU A 353 11.02 -20.71 -0.02
C GLU A 353 10.64 -20.95 -1.50
N HIS A 354 11.63 -21.25 -2.34
CA HIS A 354 11.47 -21.50 -3.78
C HIS A 354 11.55 -22.99 -4.15
N ASP A 355 11.47 -23.89 -3.17
CA ASP A 355 11.56 -25.34 -3.34
C ASP A 355 12.85 -25.82 -4.06
N VAL A 356 13.96 -25.10 -3.90
CA VAL A 356 15.27 -25.45 -4.49
C VAL A 356 16.14 -26.18 -3.48
N GLU A 357 16.37 -27.46 -3.71
CA GLU A 357 17.31 -28.25 -2.92
C GLU A 357 18.77 -27.96 -3.30
N ALA A 358 19.60 -27.62 -2.30
CA ALA A 358 21.03 -27.46 -2.46
C ALA A 358 21.78 -28.04 -1.25
N THR A 359 22.92 -28.70 -1.50
CA THR A 359 23.82 -29.20 -0.45
C THR A 359 24.51 -28.05 0.28
N ASP A 360 25.03 -28.31 1.48
CA ASP A 360 25.76 -27.30 2.26
C ASP A 360 26.93 -26.66 1.48
N ASN A 361 27.58 -27.40 0.60
CA ASN A 361 28.68 -26.90 -0.23
C ASN A 361 28.17 -25.99 -1.35
N GLU A 362 27.09 -26.37 -2.02
CA GLU A 362 26.44 -25.55 -3.06
C GLU A 362 25.88 -24.27 -2.45
N ILE A 363 25.22 -24.33 -1.28
CA ILE A 363 24.76 -23.15 -0.53
C ILE A 363 25.94 -22.21 -0.22
N ALA A 364 27.12 -22.73 0.11
CA ALA A 364 28.30 -21.92 0.37
C ALA A 364 28.80 -21.20 -0.90
N GLU A 365 28.78 -21.89 -2.04
CA GLU A 365 29.18 -21.33 -3.32
C GLU A 365 28.15 -20.30 -3.84
N ILE A 366 26.85 -20.59 -3.73
CA ILE A 366 25.75 -19.68 -4.06
C ILE A 366 25.87 -18.41 -3.22
N ALA A 367 26.05 -18.53 -1.89
CA ALA A 367 26.25 -17.37 -1.02
C ALA A 367 27.49 -16.53 -1.40
N THR A 368 28.55 -17.17 -1.88
CA THR A 368 29.74 -16.44 -2.38
C THR A 368 29.40 -15.63 -3.63
N ARG A 369 28.73 -16.25 -4.62
CA ARG A 369 28.33 -15.58 -5.87
C ARG A 369 27.30 -14.47 -5.63
N VAL A 370 26.35 -14.67 -4.72
CA VAL A 370 25.39 -13.63 -4.26
C VAL A 370 26.14 -12.44 -3.65
N THR A 371 27.15 -12.70 -2.80
CA THR A 371 27.98 -11.66 -2.19
C THR A 371 28.75 -10.88 -3.27
N GLU A 372 29.37 -11.56 -4.24
CA GLU A 372 30.10 -10.93 -5.35
C GLU A 372 29.18 -10.08 -6.25
N LEU A 373 27.91 -10.46 -6.39
CA LEU A 373 26.91 -9.70 -7.13
C LEU A 373 26.49 -8.45 -6.35
N GLY A 374 26.29 -8.58 -5.04
CA GLY A 374 26.04 -7.47 -4.12
C GLY A 374 27.22 -6.47 -4.00
N ASP A 375 28.46 -6.95 -4.00
CA ASP A 375 29.67 -6.11 -3.95
C ASP A 375 29.83 -5.21 -5.17
N ARG A 376 29.19 -5.58 -6.30
CA ARG A 376 29.11 -4.75 -7.50
C ARG A 376 28.01 -3.68 -7.44
N GLY A 377 27.37 -3.52 -6.28
CA GLY A 377 26.33 -2.52 -6.03
C GLY A 377 24.98 -2.87 -6.65
N ARG A 378 24.76 -4.14 -7.02
CA ARG A 378 23.48 -4.62 -7.55
C ARG A 378 22.65 -5.23 -6.43
N ARG A 379 21.35 -4.92 -6.38
CA ARG A 379 20.36 -5.69 -5.60
C ARG A 379 20.31 -7.10 -6.19
N VAL A 380 20.40 -8.12 -5.35
CA VAL A 380 20.25 -9.51 -5.79
C VAL A 380 18.78 -9.84 -5.68
N THR A 381 18.15 -10.15 -6.81
CA THR A 381 16.76 -10.61 -6.86
C THR A 381 16.68 -12.11 -6.60
N ASP A 382 15.50 -12.61 -6.26
CA ASP A 382 15.25 -14.06 -6.13
C ASP A 382 15.59 -14.78 -7.43
N ALA A 383 15.25 -14.18 -8.56
CA ALA A 383 15.68 -14.62 -9.88
C ALA A 383 17.21 -14.71 -10.07
N ASP A 384 17.97 -13.70 -9.62
CA ASP A 384 19.44 -13.77 -9.66
C ASP A 384 19.95 -14.91 -8.78
N LEU A 385 19.32 -15.15 -7.61
CA LEU A 385 19.64 -16.27 -6.74
C LEU A 385 19.35 -17.61 -7.40
N LEU A 386 18.17 -17.78 -8.01
CA LEU A 386 17.77 -19.01 -8.68
C LEU A 386 18.69 -19.31 -9.87
N ALA A 387 19.09 -18.30 -10.64
CA ALA A 387 20.06 -18.44 -11.72
C ALA A 387 21.46 -18.85 -11.21
N ILE A 388 21.92 -18.22 -10.12
CA ILE A 388 23.17 -18.61 -9.45
C ILE A 388 23.08 -20.03 -8.90
N ALA A 389 21.95 -20.38 -8.29
CA ALA A 389 21.70 -21.70 -7.73
C ALA A 389 21.75 -22.75 -8.83
N GLU A 390 21.05 -22.52 -9.94
CA GLU A 390 21.08 -23.37 -11.12
C GLU A 390 22.50 -23.59 -11.64
N ASP A 391 23.29 -22.53 -11.81
CA ASP A 391 24.69 -22.62 -12.25
C ASP A 391 25.59 -23.42 -11.29
N VAL A 392 25.27 -23.42 -9.99
CA VAL A 392 26.06 -24.06 -8.94
C VAL A 392 25.63 -25.50 -8.69
N THR A 393 24.32 -25.74 -8.61
CA THR A 393 23.73 -27.08 -8.47
C THR A 393 23.92 -27.88 -9.74
N GLY A 394 24.11 -27.19 -10.89
CA GLY A 394 24.77 -27.69 -12.08
C GLY A 394 24.50 -29.15 -12.38
N ASP A 395 23.26 -29.50 -12.69
CA ASP A 395 23.06 -30.78 -13.34
C ASP A 395 23.47 -30.61 -14.81
N ASP A 396 24.48 -31.36 -15.25
CA ASP A 396 24.59 -31.82 -16.64
C ASP A 396 23.33 -32.65 -16.97
N ARG A 397 22.17 -31.98 -17.13
CA ARG A 397 20.93 -32.62 -17.56
C ARG A 397 21.01 -32.82 -19.05
N GLU A 398 20.76 -34.05 -19.52
CA GLU A 398 20.40 -34.24 -20.93
C GLU A 398 19.10 -33.48 -21.18
N ARG A 399 19.20 -32.32 -21.85
CA ARG A 399 18.03 -31.51 -22.21
C ARG A 399 17.10 -32.31 -23.12
N VAL A 400 15.84 -32.38 -22.72
CA VAL A 400 14.75 -32.93 -23.52
C VAL A 400 14.28 -31.88 -24.53
N VAL A 401 14.31 -30.60 -24.17
CA VAL A 401 13.90 -29.49 -25.02
C VAL A 401 14.91 -28.34 -24.91
N GLU A 402 15.38 -27.82 -26.04
CA GLU A 402 16.23 -26.63 -26.12
C GLU A 402 15.73 -25.64 -27.17
N LEU A 403 15.70 -24.35 -26.83
CA LEU A 403 15.40 -23.29 -27.80
C LEU A 403 16.65 -22.94 -28.61
N LEU A 404 16.67 -23.29 -29.89
CA LEU A 404 17.78 -23.00 -30.80
C LEU A 404 17.65 -21.63 -31.46
N ASP A 405 16.43 -21.19 -31.77
CA ASP A 405 16.18 -19.91 -32.44
C ASP A 405 14.78 -19.37 -32.15
N LEU A 406 14.65 -18.05 -32.11
CA LEU A 406 13.41 -17.32 -31.87
C LEU A 406 13.40 -16.04 -32.70
N ASN A 407 12.36 -15.88 -33.51
CA ASN A 407 12.02 -14.62 -34.15
C ASN A 407 10.57 -14.27 -33.81
N ALA A 408 10.36 -13.10 -33.20
CA ALA A 408 9.04 -12.58 -32.88
C ALA A 408 8.84 -11.19 -33.49
N THR A 409 7.61 -10.85 -33.87
CA THR A 409 7.28 -9.56 -34.48
C THR A 409 5.98 -9.01 -33.92
N SER A 410 5.98 -7.73 -33.55
CA SER A 410 4.83 -6.97 -33.05
C SER A 410 4.82 -5.54 -33.60
N GLY A 411 3.66 -4.87 -33.64
CA GLY A 411 3.57 -3.42 -33.94
C GLY A 411 2.64 -2.98 -35.10
N GLY A 412 1.77 -3.85 -35.65
CA GLY A 412 0.77 -3.40 -36.65
C GLY A 412 -0.08 -4.50 -37.30
N SER A 413 0.33 -5.76 -37.23
CA SER A 413 -0.42 -6.96 -37.62
C SER A 413 -0.64 -7.87 -36.40
N VAL A 414 -1.35 -8.99 -36.57
CA VAL A 414 -1.46 -10.03 -35.54
C VAL A 414 -0.03 -10.45 -35.11
N PRO A 415 0.35 -10.29 -33.82
CA PRO A 415 1.65 -10.71 -33.32
C PRO A 415 1.94 -12.16 -33.71
N THR A 416 3.13 -12.38 -34.24
CA THR A 416 3.54 -13.68 -34.79
C THR A 416 4.96 -13.99 -34.35
N ALA A 417 5.22 -15.27 -34.09
CA ALA A 417 6.56 -15.75 -33.80
C ALA A 417 6.84 -17.06 -34.53
N SER A 418 8.11 -17.29 -34.83
CA SER A 418 8.64 -18.56 -35.34
C SER A 418 9.80 -19.00 -34.46
N ILE A 419 9.80 -20.27 -34.10
CA ILE A 419 10.83 -20.85 -33.24
C ILE A 419 11.49 -22.05 -33.92
N ARG A 420 12.68 -22.39 -33.44
CA ARG A 420 13.31 -23.69 -33.68
C ARG A 420 13.69 -24.29 -32.33
N LEU A 421 13.18 -25.48 -32.04
CA LEU A 421 13.50 -26.26 -30.84
C LEU A 421 14.32 -27.48 -31.25
N GLU A 422 15.26 -27.90 -30.40
CA GLU A 422 15.73 -29.28 -30.37
C GLU A 422 14.88 -30.03 -29.35
N VAL A 423 14.22 -31.11 -29.76
CA VAL A 423 13.37 -31.94 -28.89
C VAL A 423 13.86 -33.37 -28.99
N GLU A 424 14.40 -33.90 -27.89
CA GLU A 424 14.98 -35.25 -27.82
C GLU A 424 16.07 -35.50 -28.90
N GLY A 425 16.82 -34.45 -29.26
CA GLY A 425 17.85 -34.50 -30.31
C GLY A 425 17.34 -34.35 -31.74
N GLU A 426 16.04 -34.06 -31.95
CA GLU A 426 15.47 -33.74 -33.26
C GLU A 426 15.08 -32.26 -33.36
N GLU A 427 15.52 -31.57 -34.42
CA GLU A 427 15.11 -30.19 -34.67
C GLU A 427 13.64 -30.12 -35.13
N ARG A 428 12.85 -29.26 -34.46
CA ARG A 428 11.47 -28.93 -34.81
C ARG A 428 11.31 -27.43 -35.03
N VAL A 429 10.54 -27.07 -36.04
CA VAL A 429 10.25 -25.68 -36.39
C VAL A 429 8.74 -25.49 -36.35
N ALA A 430 8.29 -24.43 -35.69
CA ALA A 430 6.89 -24.07 -35.59
C ALA A 430 6.71 -22.55 -35.62
N SER A 431 5.48 -22.11 -35.86
CA SER A 431 5.10 -20.71 -35.84
C SER A 431 3.75 -20.51 -35.20
N GLY A 432 3.59 -19.47 -34.40
CA GLY A 432 2.36 -19.17 -33.67
C GLY A 432 1.95 -17.72 -33.81
N THR A 433 0.69 -17.46 -33.50
CA THR A 433 0.13 -16.11 -33.39
C THR A 433 -0.45 -15.91 -32.00
N GLY A 434 -0.46 -14.68 -31.50
CA GLY A 434 -0.97 -14.39 -30.16
C GLY A 434 -1.39 -12.95 -29.98
N SER A 435 -1.80 -12.62 -28.76
CA SER A 435 -2.13 -11.27 -28.29
C SER A 435 -0.89 -10.36 -28.18
N GLY A 436 0.31 -10.95 -28.07
CA GLY A 436 1.60 -10.27 -28.04
C GLY A 436 2.73 -11.17 -28.55
N PRO A 437 3.97 -10.65 -28.64
CA PRO A 437 5.11 -11.42 -29.16
C PRO A 437 5.47 -12.63 -28.28
N VAL A 438 5.32 -12.50 -26.95
CA VAL A 438 5.48 -13.62 -26.00
C VAL A 438 4.43 -14.69 -26.25
N ASP A 439 3.14 -14.33 -26.23
CA ASP A 439 2.02 -15.27 -26.45
C ASP A 439 2.11 -15.99 -27.81
N ALA A 440 2.53 -15.27 -28.85
CA ALA A 440 2.78 -15.86 -30.17
C ALA A 440 3.92 -16.89 -30.15
N ALA A 441 5.01 -16.60 -29.44
CA ALA A 441 6.14 -17.52 -29.30
C ALA A 441 5.78 -18.75 -28.46
N VAL A 442 5.05 -18.56 -27.36
CA VAL A 442 4.54 -19.66 -26.52
C VAL A 442 3.59 -20.56 -27.30
N SER A 443 2.72 -19.98 -28.12
CA SER A 443 1.86 -20.74 -29.02
C SER A 443 2.68 -21.59 -30.01
N ALA A 444 3.78 -21.04 -30.54
CA ALA A 444 4.70 -21.79 -31.41
C ALA A 444 5.42 -22.91 -30.64
N VAL A 445 5.82 -22.69 -29.38
CA VAL A 445 6.44 -23.70 -28.50
C VAL A 445 5.47 -24.85 -28.26
N ARG A 446 4.22 -24.55 -27.92
CA ARG A 446 3.17 -25.54 -27.73
C ARG A 446 2.92 -26.37 -28.99
N GLU A 447 2.93 -25.75 -30.16
CA GLU A 447 2.77 -26.46 -31.43
C GLU A 447 3.97 -27.39 -31.74
N ALA A 448 5.21 -26.93 -31.51
CA ALA A 448 6.41 -27.74 -31.74
C ALA A 448 6.50 -28.96 -30.79
N LEU A 449 6.05 -28.80 -29.54
CA LEU A 449 6.10 -29.82 -28.51
C LEU A 449 4.87 -30.76 -28.51
N GLY A 450 3.73 -30.32 -29.04
CA GLY A 450 2.50 -31.12 -29.07
C GLY A 450 2.04 -31.51 -27.67
N SER A 451 1.79 -32.81 -27.43
CA SER A 451 1.38 -33.31 -26.11
C SER A 451 2.46 -33.20 -25.03
N MET A 452 3.71 -32.91 -25.40
CA MET A 452 4.77 -32.63 -24.42
C MET A 452 4.59 -31.25 -23.76
N ALA A 453 3.79 -30.36 -24.35
CA ALA A 453 3.55 -29.01 -23.81
C ALA A 453 2.41 -28.93 -22.77
N ASP A 454 1.90 -30.07 -22.29
CA ASP A 454 0.79 -30.13 -21.34
C ASP A 454 1.26 -29.70 -19.93
N ALA A 455 1.44 -28.39 -19.76
CA ALA A 455 1.83 -27.72 -18.53
C ALA A 455 1.09 -26.36 -18.44
N GLU A 456 0.66 -26.02 -17.24
CA GLU A 456 -0.01 -24.78 -16.90
C GLU A 456 1.00 -23.72 -16.46
N LEU A 457 0.79 -22.46 -16.87
CA LEU A 457 1.58 -21.33 -16.39
C LEU A 457 0.89 -20.79 -15.14
N GLU A 458 1.47 -21.02 -13.97
CA GLU A 458 0.90 -20.58 -12.69
C GLU A 458 1.25 -19.13 -12.39
N SER A 459 2.50 -18.74 -12.65
CA SER A 459 3.01 -17.39 -12.40
C SER A 459 3.88 -16.89 -13.55
N TYR A 460 3.82 -15.58 -13.79
CA TYR A 460 4.67 -14.88 -14.75
C TYR A 460 4.96 -13.49 -14.19
N HIS A 461 6.22 -13.22 -13.89
CA HIS A 461 6.68 -11.94 -13.35
C HIS A 461 7.79 -11.35 -14.22
N VAL A 462 7.74 -10.04 -14.44
CA VAL A 462 8.77 -9.31 -15.20
C VAL A 462 9.22 -8.10 -14.41
N ASP A 463 10.49 -8.08 -14.06
CA ASP A 463 11.12 -6.99 -13.34
C ASP A 463 12.18 -6.29 -14.19
N ALA A 464 12.19 -4.97 -14.18
CA ALA A 464 13.28 -4.19 -14.76
C ALA A 464 14.42 -4.09 -13.74
N VAL A 465 15.58 -4.68 -14.06
CA VAL A 465 16.73 -4.74 -13.14
C VAL A 465 17.49 -3.42 -13.10
N THR A 466 17.49 -2.68 -14.22
CA THR A 466 18.16 -1.39 -14.36
C THR A 466 17.23 -0.38 -15.03
N GLY A 467 17.43 0.91 -14.77
CA GLY A 467 16.76 1.98 -15.52
C GLY A 467 17.51 2.31 -16.82
N GLY A 468 16.78 2.69 -17.87
CA GLY A 468 17.35 3.06 -19.18
C GLY A 468 16.63 2.39 -20.35
N THR A 469 16.94 2.80 -21.58
CA THR A 469 16.38 2.18 -22.81
C THR A 469 17.05 0.85 -23.17
N ASP A 470 18.11 0.49 -22.46
CA ASP A 470 18.93 -0.72 -22.54
C ASP A 470 18.81 -1.56 -21.26
N ALA A 471 17.72 -1.38 -20.51
CA ALA A 471 17.46 -2.11 -19.28
C ALA A 471 17.48 -3.62 -19.51
N VAL A 472 18.24 -4.32 -18.67
CA VAL A 472 18.10 -5.77 -18.54
C VAL A 472 16.82 -6.04 -17.77
N VAL A 473 15.99 -6.92 -18.30
CA VAL A 473 14.80 -7.41 -17.63
C VAL A 473 15.06 -8.80 -17.09
N THR A 474 14.45 -9.08 -15.95
CA THR A 474 14.38 -10.41 -15.38
C THR A 474 12.97 -10.92 -15.61
N VAL A 475 12.84 -12.11 -16.18
CA VAL A 475 11.57 -12.81 -16.31
C VAL A 475 11.60 -14.05 -15.44
N GLU A 476 10.63 -14.16 -14.54
CA GLU A 476 10.38 -15.31 -13.68
C GLU A 476 9.09 -16.00 -14.10
N VAL A 477 9.13 -17.32 -14.22
CA VAL A 477 8.02 -18.15 -14.69
C VAL A 477 7.90 -19.36 -13.79
N THR A 478 6.71 -19.59 -13.22
CA THR A 478 6.35 -20.86 -12.59
C THR A 478 5.43 -21.64 -13.50
N MET A 479 5.82 -22.87 -13.86
CA MET A 479 4.98 -23.78 -14.63
C MET A 479 4.69 -25.05 -13.86
N ALA A 480 3.47 -25.56 -13.96
CA ALA A 480 3.03 -26.78 -13.31
C ALA A 480 2.56 -27.84 -14.30
N ARG A 481 2.82 -29.10 -13.99
CA ARG A 481 2.32 -30.27 -14.71
C ARG A 481 2.07 -31.41 -13.72
N ASP A 482 0.85 -31.93 -13.73
CA ASP A 482 0.36 -32.89 -12.73
C ASP A 482 0.52 -32.30 -11.30
N ASP A 483 1.14 -33.03 -10.37
CA ASP A 483 1.38 -32.58 -8.98
C ASP A 483 2.75 -31.88 -8.81
N ARG A 484 3.34 -31.35 -9.88
CA ARG A 484 4.69 -30.76 -9.87
C ARG A 484 4.67 -29.34 -10.42
N SER A 485 5.43 -28.44 -9.80
CA SER A 485 5.71 -27.10 -10.29
C SER A 485 7.22 -26.87 -10.39
N VAL A 486 7.63 -25.99 -11.29
CA VAL A 486 9.02 -25.56 -11.48
C VAL A 486 9.03 -24.07 -11.73
N THR A 487 9.85 -23.34 -10.97
CA THR A 487 10.14 -21.93 -11.18
C THR A 487 11.49 -21.75 -11.88
N VAL A 488 11.51 -20.91 -12.92
CA VAL A 488 12.72 -20.54 -13.65
C VAL A 488 12.80 -19.03 -13.80
N ALA A 489 14.01 -18.48 -13.65
CA ALA A 489 14.29 -17.09 -13.96
C ALA A 489 15.37 -16.94 -15.06
N ARG A 490 15.18 -15.95 -15.94
CA ARG A 490 16.13 -15.57 -16.99
C ARG A 490 16.25 -14.06 -17.09
N SER A 491 17.47 -13.56 -17.28
CA SER A 491 17.77 -12.13 -17.37
C SER A 491 18.37 -11.78 -18.73
N GLU A 492 17.66 -10.98 -19.53
CA GLU A 492 18.03 -10.61 -20.91
C GLU A 492 17.63 -9.15 -21.19
N ALA A 493 18.21 -8.51 -22.21
CA ALA A 493 17.72 -7.22 -22.68
C ALA A 493 16.39 -7.31 -23.46
N ASP A 494 16.13 -8.45 -24.10
CA ASP A 494 14.90 -8.72 -24.85
C ASP A 494 13.90 -9.51 -23.98
N ILE A 495 12.85 -8.81 -23.52
CA ILE A 495 11.77 -9.38 -22.71
C ILE A 495 11.15 -10.61 -23.38
N THR A 496 11.00 -10.59 -24.71
CA THR A 496 10.37 -11.70 -25.43
C THR A 496 11.25 -12.94 -25.36
N ARG A 497 12.56 -12.77 -25.59
CA ARG A 497 13.52 -13.86 -25.51
C ARG A 497 13.62 -14.43 -24.09
N ALA A 498 13.81 -13.59 -23.08
CA ALA A 498 13.85 -14.03 -21.68
C ALA A 498 12.60 -14.83 -21.29
N SER A 499 11.43 -14.35 -21.69
CA SER A 499 10.15 -15.03 -21.39
C SER A 499 10.07 -16.42 -22.01
N VAL A 500 10.44 -16.55 -23.29
CA VAL A 500 10.33 -17.82 -24.01
C VAL A 500 11.40 -18.80 -23.53
N GLU A 501 12.62 -18.33 -23.29
CA GLU A 501 13.71 -19.15 -22.75
C GLU A 501 13.36 -19.68 -21.35
N ALA A 502 12.83 -18.82 -20.46
CA ALA A 502 12.39 -19.25 -19.12
C ALA A 502 11.28 -20.32 -19.19
N MET A 503 10.29 -20.15 -20.07
CA MET A 503 9.21 -21.14 -20.25
C MET A 503 9.70 -22.46 -20.87
N VAL A 504 10.59 -22.40 -21.87
CA VAL A 504 11.16 -23.60 -22.48
C VAL A 504 12.01 -24.37 -21.46
N ASP A 505 12.76 -23.66 -20.61
CA ASP A 505 13.56 -24.27 -19.55
C ASP A 505 12.68 -24.90 -18.44
N ALA A 506 11.59 -24.22 -18.05
CA ALA A 506 10.62 -24.79 -17.12
C ALA A 506 9.97 -26.07 -17.68
N LEU A 507 9.61 -26.07 -18.97
CA LEU A 507 9.11 -27.25 -19.67
C LEU A 507 10.14 -28.38 -19.76
N ASP A 508 11.39 -28.07 -20.09
CA ASP A 508 12.49 -29.03 -20.13
C ASP A 508 12.63 -29.75 -18.78
N ARG A 509 12.62 -29.00 -17.67
CA ARG A 509 12.71 -29.55 -16.31
C ARG A 509 11.53 -30.45 -15.97
N LEU A 510 10.31 -30.03 -16.30
CA LEU A 510 9.11 -30.85 -16.08
C LEU A 510 9.17 -32.17 -16.87
N LEU A 511 9.77 -32.16 -18.07
CA LEU A 511 9.90 -33.33 -18.95
C LEU A 511 11.10 -34.22 -18.59
N ALA A 512 12.21 -33.67 -18.13
CA ALA A 512 13.43 -34.41 -17.77
C ALA A 512 13.21 -35.33 -16.56
N THR A 513 12.38 -34.91 -15.59
CA THR A 513 12.07 -35.69 -14.40
C THR A 513 11.23 -36.94 -14.70
N ASP A 514 10.41 -36.94 -15.76
CA ASP A 514 9.65 -38.13 -16.20
C ASP A 514 10.54 -39.27 -16.69
N ARG A 515 11.82 -38.98 -16.98
CA ARG A 515 12.79 -39.94 -17.51
C ARG A 515 13.70 -40.57 -16.47
N GLN A 516 13.66 -40.14 -15.20
CA GLN A 516 14.38 -40.86 -14.15
C GLN A 516 13.71 -42.23 -13.93
N PRO A 517 14.42 -43.37 -14.11
CA PRO A 517 13.85 -44.66 -13.79
C PRO A 517 13.58 -44.71 -12.30
N LEU A 518 12.33 -44.97 -11.92
CA LEU A 518 11.97 -45.40 -10.57
C LEU A 518 12.91 -46.55 -10.19
N THR A 519 13.83 -46.30 -9.25
CA THR A 519 14.68 -47.33 -8.68
C THR A 519 13.79 -48.44 -8.14
N PRO A 520 14.08 -49.73 -8.40
CA PRO A 520 13.30 -50.81 -7.81
C PRO A 520 13.39 -50.68 -6.28
N ALA A 521 12.25 -50.69 -5.60
CA ALA A 521 12.21 -50.88 -4.17
C ALA A 521 12.89 -52.23 -3.87
N ASP A 522 14.01 -52.21 -3.14
CA ASP A 522 14.62 -53.42 -2.61
C ASP A 522 13.61 -54.08 -1.64
N ASP A 523 13.30 -55.35 -1.94
CA ASP A 523 12.44 -56.26 -1.16
C ASP A 523 12.90 -56.47 0.30
#